data_AF-A0A926LA56-F1
#
_entry.id   AF-A0A926LA56-F1
#
_cell.length_a   1.000
_cell.length_b   1.000
_cell.length_c   1.000
_cell.angle_alpha   90.00
_cell.angle_beta   90.00
_cell.angle_gamma   90.00
#
_symmetry.space_group_name_H-M   'P 1'
#
loop_
_entity.id
_entity.type
_entity.pdbx_description
1 polymer ?
#
loop_
_entity_poly.entity_id
_entity_poly.type
_entity_poly.pdbx_seq_one_letter_code
_entity_poly.pdbx_strand_id
1 'polypeptide(L)'
;MAGNPRNGRPYRTLCKQQRAKRLPCWWCGHDIDYTLTGYAAQRSPWAFTLDHALPLSRGGDLLDPANARSAHRRCNSQRGNRTHQPQPRASRRW
;
A
#
# COMPACT_ATOMS: atom_id res chain seq x y z
N MET A 1 14.94 2.12 -24.00
CA MET A 1 13.84 2.68 -23.19
C MET A 1 14.00 2.20 -21.76
N ALA A 2 14.06 3.09 -20.77
CA ALA A 2 14.08 2.65 -19.37
C ALA A 2 12.73 1.97 -19.04
N GLY A 3 12.74 0.67 -18.78
CA GLY A 3 11.52 -0.07 -18.41
C GLY A 3 10.89 0.53 -17.15
N ASN A 4 9.56 0.44 -17.03
CA ASN A 4 8.85 0.96 -15.86
C ASN A 4 9.51 0.44 -14.57
N PRO A 5 10.06 1.31 -13.70
CA PRO A 5 10.85 0.88 -12.55
C PRO A 5 10.02 0.06 -11.54
N ARG A 6 8.68 0.12 -11.64
CA ARG A 6 7.72 -0.71 -10.88
C ARG A 6 7.66 -2.17 -11.32
N ASN A 7 8.18 -2.51 -12.50
CA ASN A 7 8.22 -3.89 -13.01
C ASN A 7 9.60 -4.54 -12.80
N GLY A 8 10.55 -3.81 -12.20
CA GLY A 8 11.91 -4.29 -11.96
C GLY A 8 12.02 -5.32 -10.85
N ARG A 9 13.09 -6.12 -10.90
CA ARG A 9 13.50 -7.04 -9.82
C ARG A 9 13.63 -6.34 -8.46
N PRO A 10 14.18 -5.12 -8.35
CA PRO A 10 14.29 -4.41 -7.07
C PRO A 10 12.92 -4.15 -6.41
N TYR A 11 11.94 -3.68 -7.19
CA TYR A 11 10.59 -3.43 -6.69
C TYR A 11 9.89 -4.70 -6.22
N ARG A 12 10.05 -5.81 -6.96
CA ARG A 12 9.52 -7.12 -6.54
C ARG A 12 10.18 -7.62 -5.25
N THR A 13 11.48 -7.39 -5.07
CA THR A 13 12.19 -7.71 -3.83
C THR A 13 11.65 -6.88 -2.67
N LEU A 14 11.47 -5.57 -2.84
CA LEU A 14 10.88 -4.70 -1.82
C LEU A 14 9.46 -5.15 -1.44
N CYS A 15 8.61 -5.47 -2.43
CA CYS A 15 7.28 -6.03 -2.17
C CYS A 15 7.34 -7.31 -1.33
N LYS A 16 8.26 -8.22 -1.64
CA LYS A 16 8.44 -9.47 -0.87
C LYS A 16 8.91 -9.21 0.56
N GLN A 17 9.90 -8.34 0.73
CA GLN A 17 10.43 -7.97 2.06
C GLN A 17 9.35 -7.33 2.92
N GLN A 18 8.58 -6.38 2.36
CA GLN A 18 7.50 -5.74 3.10
C GLN A 18 6.36 -6.71 3.41
N ARG A 19 6.00 -7.60 2.47
CA ARG A 19 4.99 -8.64 2.68
C ARG A 19 5.39 -9.61 3.79
N ALA A 20 6.68 -9.95 3.89
CA ALA A 20 7.20 -10.87 4.90
C ALA A 20 7.05 -10.34 6.34
N LYS A 21 7.00 -9.02 6.53
CA LYS A 21 6.80 -8.39 7.85
C LYS A 21 5.41 -8.65 8.44
N ARG A 22 4.42 -9.05 7.64
CA ARG A 22 3.03 -9.31 8.05
C ARG A 22 2.40 -8.21 8.91
N LEU A 23 2.69 -6.95 8.58
CA LEU A 23 2.20 -5.79 9.32
C LEU A 23 0.72 -5.49 8.98
N PRO A 24 -0.04 -4.92 9.93
CA PRO A 24 -1.38 -4.42 9.64
C PRO A 24 -1.33 -3.29 8.61
N CYS A 25 -2.49 -2.95 8.07
CA CYS A 25 -2.64 -1.84 7.14
C CYS A 25 -2.30 -0.53 7.83
N TRP A 26 -1.25 0.14 7.38
CA TRP A 26 -0.81 1.41 7.97
C TRP A 26 -1.84 2.55 7.78
N TRP A 27 -2.77 2.39 6.85
CA TRP A 27 -3.77 3.41 6.50
C TRP A 27 -5.11 3.27 7.24
N CYS A 28 -5.52 2.06 7.62
CA CYS A 28 -6.77 1.88 8.37
C CYS A 28 -6.57 1.17 9.71
N GLY A 29 -5.37 0.67 9.99
CA GLY A 29 -5.03 -0.07 11.21
C GLY A 29 -5.46 -1.54 11.21
N HIS A 30 -6.31 -1.99 10.29
CA HIS A 30 -6.80 -3.37 10.27
C HIS A 30 -5.82 -4.36 9.65
N ASP A 31 -5.93 -5.63 10.05
CA ASP A 31 -5.11 -6.71 9.54
C ASP A 31 -5.27 -6.93 8.04
N ILE A 32 -4.15 -7.26 7.38
CA ILE A 32 -4.11 -7.59 5.97
C ILE A 32 -4.15 -9.11 5.83
N ASP A 33 -5.01 -9.61 4.95
CA ASP A 33 -5.02 -11.03 4.64
C ASP A 33 -3.86 -11.39 3.69
N TYR A 34 -2.80 -11.89 4.30
CA TYR A 34 -1.59 -12.35 3.61
C TYR A 34 -1.72 -13.77 3.03
N THR A 35 -2.82 -14.47 3.25
CA THR A 35 -3.09 -15.78 2.63
C THR A 35 -3.53 -15.61 1.17
N LEU A 36 -4.10 -14.46 0.85
CA LEU A 36 -4.50 -14.11 -0.50
C LEU A 36 -3.27 -14.04 -1.40
N THR A 37 -3.29 -14.87 -2.45
CA THR A 37 -2.27 -14.91 -3.50
C THR A 37 -2.92 -14.99 -4.88
N GLY A 38 -2.13 -14.74 -5.94
CA GLY A 38 -2.56 -14.88 -7.33
C GLY A 38 -3.82 -14.08 -7.65
N TYR A 39 -4.80 -14.74 -8.25
CA TYR A 39 -6.05 -14.13 -8.69
C TYR A 39 -6.95 -13.67 -7.54
N ALA A 40 -7.00 -14.43 -6.44
CA ALA A 40 -7.75 -14.05 -5.23
C ALA A 40 -7.17 -12.76 -4.65
N ALA A 41 -5.84 -12.66 -4.61
CA ALA A 41 -5.16 -11.44 -4.23
C ALA A 41 -5.42 -10.28 -5.19
N GLN A 42 -5.80 -10.48 -6.45
CA GLN A 42 -6.11 -9.41 -7.42
C GLN A 42 -7.52 -8.85 -7.28
N ARG A 43 -8.47 -9.67 -6.85
CA ARG A 43 -9.88 -9.29 -6.71
C ARG A 43 -10.25 -8.85 -5.31
N SER A 44 -9.52 -9.29 -4.30
CA SER A 44 -9.85 -8.96 -2.91
C SER A 44 -9.45 -7.52 -2.55
N PRO A 45 -10.35 -6.72 -1.96
CA PRO A 45 -10.03 -5.40 -1.42
C PRO A 45 -9.06 -5.47 -0.24
N TRP A 46 -9.04 -6.60 0.49
CA TRP A 46 -8.24 -6.84 1.69
C TRP A 46 -6.86 -7.45 1.41
N ALA A 47 -6.53 -7.67 0.14
CA ALA A 47 -5.23 -8.18 -0.25
C ALA A 47 -4.11 -7.16 0.02
N PHE A 48 -2.93 -7.68 0.34
CA PHE A 48 -1.71 -6.90 0.50
C PHE A 48 -1.34 -6.14 -0.78
N THR A 49 -1.00 -4.87 -0.61
CA THR A 49 -0.31 -4.05 -1.61
C THR A 49 0.81 -3.26 -0.96
N LEU A 50 1.86 -2.98 -1.75
CA LEU A 50 2.92 -2.07 -1.35
C LEU A 50 2.43 -0.64 -1.58
N ASP A 51 2.48 0.17 -0.53
CA ASP A 51 2.16 1.59 -0.56
C ASP A 51 3.38 2.43 -0.15
N HIS A 52 3.39 3.71 -0.50
CA HIS A 52 4.50 4.64 -0.24
C HIS A 52 4.04 5.79 0.65
N ALA A 53 4.59 5.91 1.86
CA ALA A 53 4.19 6.95 2.83
C ALA A 53 4.29 8.36 2.24
N LEU A 54 5.36 8.66 1.51
CA LEU A 54 5.51 9.79 0.62
C LEU A 54 5.24 9.33 -0.83
N PRO A 55 4.17 9.81 -1.49
CA PRO A 55 3.88 9.48 -2.87
C PRO A 55 5.04 9.85 -3.81
N LEU A 56 5.28 9.06 -4.84
CA LEU A 56 6.36 9.34 -5.81
C LEU A 56 6.19 10.69 -6.51
N SER A 57 4.95 11.11 -6.75
CA SER A 57 4.64 12.42 -7.32
C SER A 57 5.05 13.60 -6.42
N ARG A 58 5.39 13.34 -5.16
CA ARG A 58 5.87 14.32 -4.17
C ARG A 58 7.33 14.11 -3.79
N GLY A 59 8.10 13.40 -4.63
CA GLY A 59 9.53 13.16 -4.41
C GLY A 59 9.84 11.92 -3.55
N GLY A 60 8.85 11.06 -3.30
CA GLY A 60 9.11 9.77 -2.65
C GLY A 60 9.95 8.85 -3.54
N ASP A 61 10.89 8.13 -2.93
CA ASP A 61 11.63 7.08 -3.62
C ASP A 61 10.78 5.81 -3.71
N LEU A 62 10.79 5.19 -4.90
CA LEU A 62 10.09 3.95 -5.22
C LEU A 62 10.68 2.76 -4.48
N LEU A 63 12.01 2.74 -4.32
CA LEU A 63 12.77 1.59 -3.83
C LEU A 63 13.17 1.72 -2.35
N ASP A 64 12.92 2.87 -1.72
CA ASP A 64 13.24 3.10 -0.32
C ASP A 64 12.38 2.25 0.63
N PRO A 65 12.99 1.34 1.42
CA PRO A 65 12.29 0.55 2.42
C PRO A 65 11.70 1.38 3.57
N ALA A 66 12.25 2.56 3.86
CA ALA A 66 11.74 3.46 4.88
C ALA A 66 10.43 4.13 4.44
N ASN A 67 10.27 4.38 3.14
CA ASN A 67 9.04 4.88 2.53
C ASN A 67 7.97 3.78 2.31
N ALA A 68 8.39 2.52 2.19
CA ALA A 68 7.50 1.38 1.96
C ALA A 68 6.58 1.07 3.15
N ARG A 69 5.29 0.87 2.87
CA ARG A 69 4.26 0.53 3.86
C ARG A 69 3.34 -0.60 3.36
N SER A 70 2.77 -1.32 4.32
CA SER A 70 1.80 -2.39 4.06
C SER A 70 0.38 -1.81 4.05
N ALA A 71 -0.33 -1.90 2.93
CA ALA A 71 -1.71 -1.42 2.82
C ALA A 71 -2.62 -2.43 2.12
N HIS A 72 -3.91 -2.41 2.44
CA HIS A 72 -4.92 -3.10 1.63
C HIS A 72 -5.00 -2.49 0.23
N ARG A 73 -5.34 -3.29 -0.80
CA ARG A 73 -5.62 -2.76 -2.15
C ARG A 73 -6.63 -1.61 -2.10
N ARG A 74 -7.72 -1.79 -1.36
CA ARG A 74 -8.78 -0.78 -1.26
C ARG A 74 -8.25 0.52 -0.65
N CYS A 75 -7.52 0.42 0.46
CA CYS A 75 -6.97 1.60 1.15
C CYS A 75 -5.95 2.33 0.29
N ASN A 76 -5.03 1.60 -0.34
CA ASN A 76 -4.04 2.17 -1.24
C ASN A 76 -4.71 2.90 -2.43
N SER A 77 -5.68 2.24 -3.08
CA SER A 77 -6.45 2.84 -4.18
C SER A 77 -7.26 4.06 -3.73
N GLN A 78 -7.87 4.03 -2.55
CA GLN A 78 -8.64 5.14 -2.01
C GLN A 78 -7.74 6.32 -1.62
N ARG A 79 -6.56 6.05 -1.08
CA ARG A 79 -5.59 7.06 -0.66
C ARG A 79 -5.10 7.89 -1.84
N GLY A 80 -4.64 7.24 -2.92
CA GLY A 80 -4.07 7.92 -4.08
C GLY A 80 -2.84 8.76 -3.71
N ASN A 81 -2.81 10.04 -4.08
CA ASN A 81 -1.71 10.96 -3.77
C ASN A 81 -1.84 11.70 -2.42
N ARG A 82 -2.81 11.31 -1.58
CA ARG A 82 -3.07 11.98 -0.29
C ARG A 82 -2.08 11.50 0.76
N THR A 83 -1.54 12.45 1.53
CA THR A 83 -0.61 12.18 2.64
C THR A 83 -1.30 12.13 4.00
N HIS A 84 -2.57 12.52 4.09
CA HIS A 84 -3.34 12.55 5.33
C HIS A 84 -4.59 11.70 5.19
N GLN A 85 -4.88 10.91 6.22
CA GLN A 85 -6.16 10.21 6.31
C GLN A 85 -7.29 11.22 6.39
N PRO A 86 -8.38 11.04 5.61
CA PRO A 86 -9.57 11.84 5.81
C PRO A 86 -10.07 11.61 7.23
N GLN A 87 -10.14 12.68 8.01
CA GLN A 87 -10.71 12.63 9.34
C GLN A 87 -12.17 12.15 9.21
N PRO A 88 -12.62 11.19 10.04
CA PRO A 88 -14.02 10.81 10.04
C PRO A 88 -14.85 12.06 10.29
N ARG A 89 -15.71 12.42 9.32
CA ARG A 89 -16.65 13.51 9.52
C ARG A 89 -17.60 13.04 10.62
N ALA A 90 -17.52 13.63 11.81
CA ALA A 90 -18.49 13.38 12.86
C ALA A 90 -19.88 13.68 12.27
N SER A 91 -20.64 12.65 11.92
CA SER A 91 -22.04 12.82 11.55
C SER A 91 -22.73 13.28 12.83
N ARG A 92 -23.05 14.57 12.93
CA ARG A 92 -23.83 15.11 14.05
C ARG A 92 -25.04 14.21 14.23
N ARG A 93 -25.13 13.61 15.41
CA ARG A 93 -26.31 12.89 15.89
C ARG A 93 -27.36 13.95 16.21
N TRP A 94 -28.53 13.82 15.61
CA TRP A 94 -29.78 14.38 16.13
C TRP A 94 -30.49 13.26 16.90
#